data_AF-A0A1Y5FCK9-F1
#
_entry.id   AF-A0A1Y5FCK9-F1
#
_cell.length_a   1.000
_cell.length_b   1.000
_cell.length_c   1.000
_cell.angle_alpha   90.00
_cell.angle_beta   90.00
_cell.angle_gamma   90.00
#
_symmetry.space_group_name_H-M   'P 1'
#
loop_
_entity.id
_entity.type
_entity.pdbx_description
1 polymer ?
#
loop_
_entity_poly.entity_id
_entity_poly.type
_entity_poly.pdbx_seq_one_letter_code
_entity_poly.pdbx_strand_id
1 'polypeptide(L)' 'MSTITEAPSTDGKILRNFRNSADVENFYRFVHENGLRREAGLIMSTIVKALKDNEKKSKRKRKAKAKKKKVQ' A
#
# COMPACT_ATOMS: atom_id res chain seq x y z
N MET A 1 21.61 -19.61 4.10
CA MET A 1 22.33 -18.32 3.99
C MET A 1 21.30 -17.21 3.98
N SER A 2 21.27 -16.40 5.04
CA SER A 2 20.32 -15.30 5.20
C SER A 2 20.97 -14.01 4.70
N THR A 3 20.42 -13.41 3.66
CA THR A 3 20.74 -12.03 3.25
C THR A 3 19.55 -11.13 3.58
N ILE A 4 19.62 -10.50 4.76
CA ILE A 4 18.79 -9.34 5.08
C ILE A 4 19.46 -8.17 4.34
N THR A 5 18.91 -7.79 3.19
CA THR A 5 19.37 -6.62 2.43
C THR A 5 18.60 -5.40 2.92
N GLU A 6 19.36 -4.37 3.29
CA GLU A 6 18.92 -3.08 3.82
C GLU A 6 17.84 -2.42 2.96
N ALA A 7 16.81 -1.87 3.61
CA ALA A 7 15.81 -1.02 2.97
C ALA A 7 16.32 0.43 2.92
N PRO A 8 16.53 1.03 1.73
CA PRO A 8 16.79 2.46 1.64
C PRO A 8 15.49 3.26 1.79
N SER A 9 15.33 3.90 2.95
CA SER A 9 14.33 4.93 3.22
C SER A 9 14.46 6.10 2.24
N THR A 10 13.59 6.23 1.24
CA THR A 10 13.48 7.46 0.42
C THR A 10 12.05 7.74 -0.06
N ASP A 11 11.32 8.46 0.77
CA ASP A 11 9.99 9.04 0.53
C ASP A 11 9.97 9.97 -0.70
N GLY A 12 9.23 9.59 -1.75
CA GLY A 12 8.83 10.49 -2.84
C GLY A 12 9.33 10.12 -4.24
N LYS A 13 10.61 9.77 -4.43
CA LYS A 13 11.14 9.36 -5.75
C LYS A 13 10.81 7.91 -6.09
N ILE A 14 10.74 7.03 -5.08
CA ILE A 14 10.39 5.61 -5.25
C ILE A 14 9.00 5.46 -5.87
N LEU A 15 8.01 6.28 -5.49
CA LEU A 15 6.65 6.18 -6.05
C LEU A 15 6.59 6.39 -7.57
N ARG A 16 7.45 7.24 -8.12
CA ARG A 16 7.45 7.55 -9.56
C ARG A 16 8.01 6.40 -10.40
N ASN A 17 8.94 5.63 -9.82
CA ASN A 17 9.64 4.53 -10.48
C ASN A 17 9.32 3.17 -9.86
N PHE A 18 8.33 3.09 -8.98
CA PHE A 18 8.01 1.87 -8.20
C PHE A 18 7.76 0.67 -9.11
N ARG A 19 7.04 0.86 -10.22
CA ARG A 19 6.79 -0.20 -11.20
C ARG A 19 8.04 -0.75 -11.88
N ASN A 20 9.07 0.09 -11.98
CA ASN A 20 10.33 -0.23 -12.65
C ASN A 20 11.44 -0.56 -11.64
N SER A 21 11.11 -0.70 -10.35
CA SER A 21 12.11 -1.09 -9.35
C SER A 21 12.39 -2.58 -9.47
N ALA A 22 13.65 -2.95 -9.23
CA ALA A 22 14.07 -4.35 -9.23
C ALA A 22 13.26 -5.19 -8.23
N ASP A 23 12.90 -4.61 -7.08
CA ASP A 23 12.12 -5.30 -6.04
C ASP A 23 10.73 -5.69 -6.52
N VAL A 24 10.07 -4.82 -7.31
CA VAL A 24 8.73 -5.09 -7.84
C VAL A 24 8.78 -6.15 -8.93
N GLU A 25 9.81 -6.13 -9.78
CA GLU A 25 10.01 -7.20 -10.76
C GLU A 25 10.31 -8.54 -10.09
N ASN A 26 11.20 -8.57 -9.09
CA ASN A 26 11.51 -9.77 -8.32
C ASN A 26 10.27 -10.34 -7.63
N PHE A 27 9.42 -9.47 -7.07
CA PHE A 27 8.15 -9.89 -6.50
C PHE A 27 7.23 -10.53 -7.55
N TYR A 28 7.08 -9.93 -8.74
CA TYR A 28 6.25 -10.52 -9.79
C TYR A 28 6.79 -11.87 -10.28
N ARG A 29 8.12 -12.01 -10.43
CA ARG A 29 8.76 -13.29 -10.77
C ARG A 29 8.48 -14.34 -9.69
N PHE A 30 8.71 -14.02 -8.42
CA PHE A 30 8.44 -14.91 -7.30
C PHE A 30 6.98 -15.39 -7.27
N VAL A 31 6.01 -14.47 -7.40
CA VAL A 31 4.59 -14.82 -7.42
C VAL A 31 4.25 -15.72 -8.62
N HIS A 32 4.86 -15.47 -9.77
CA HIS A 32 4.60 -16.26 -10.96
C HIS A 32 5.21 -17.67 -10.89
N GLU A 33 6.48 -17.77 -10.53
CA GLU A 33 7.24 -19.03 -10.47
C GLU A 33 6.68 -19.97 -9.41
N ASN A 34 6.18 -19.45 -8.30
CA ASN A 34 5.61 -20.25 -7.22
C ASN A 34 4.09 -20.47 -7.35
N GLY A 35 3.46 -20.00 -8.43
CA GLY A 35 2.02 -20.17 -8.66
C GLY A 35 1.11 -19.41 -7.68
N LEU A 36 1.62 -18.41 -6.97
CA LEU A 36 0.94 -17.72 -5.86
C LEU A 36 0.01 -16.57 -6.31
N ARG A 37 -0.43 -16.58 -7.58
CA ARG A 37 -1.20 -15.46 -8.15
C ARG A 37 -2.52 -15.22 -7.40
N ARG A 38 -3.19 -16.30 -6.96
CA ARG A 38 -4.48 -16.21 -6.27
C ARG A 38 -4.32 -15.62 -4.88
N GLU A 39 -3.35 -16.11 -4.13
CA GLU A 39 -3.01 -15.71 -2.76
C GLU A 39 -2.54 -14.26 -2.73
N ALA A 40 -1.63 -13.90 -3.63
CA ALA A 40 -1.15 -12.53 -3.78
C ALA A 40 -2.31 -11.56 -4.10
N GLY A 41 -3.22 -11.96 -4.99
CA GLY A 41 -4.43 -11.18 -5.30
C GLY A 41 -5.35 -11.00 -4.10
N LEU A 42 -5.53 -12.04 -3.29
CA LEU A 42 -6.36 -11.98 -2.08
C LEU A 42 -5.76 -11.03 -1.03
N ILE A 43 -4.46 -11.13 -0.78
CA ILE A 43 -3.75 -10.26 0.17
C ILE A 43 -3.83 -8.81 -0.30
N MET A 44 -3.49 -8.54 -1.56
CA MET A 44 -3.46 -7.17 -2.10
C MET A 44 -4.86 -6.53 -2.09
N SER A 45 -5.91 -7.30 -2.43
CA SER A 45 -7.29 -6.80 -2.38
C SER A 45 -7.74 -6.47 -0.96
N THR A 46 -7.35 -7.28 0.02
CA THR A 46 -7.63 -7.05 1.45
C THR A 46 -6.96 -5.76 1.94
N ILE A 47 -5.68 -5.56 1.60
CA ILE A 47 -4.93 -4.34 1.93
C ILE A 47 -5.60 -3.11 1.31
N VAL A 48 -5.91 -3.15 0.00
CA VAL A 48 -6.57 -2.04 -0.70
C VAL A 48 -7.92 -1.70 -0.06
N LYS A 49 -8.70 -2.71 0.34
CA LYS A 49 -9.98 -2.50 1.04
C LYS A 49 -9.77 -1.80 2.38
N ALA A 50 -8.83 -2.27 3.20
CA ALA A 50 -8.52 -1.67 4.49
C ALA A 50 -8.05 -0.21 4.36
N LEU A 51 -7.20 0.10 3.37
CA LEU A 51 -6.74 1.45 3.08
C LEU A 51 -7.92 2.39 2.70
N LYS A 52 -8.80 1.93 1.80
CA LYS A 52 -9.99 2.69 1.39
C LYS A 52 -10.94 2.96 2.55
N ASP A 53 -11.14 1.97 3.43
CA ASP A 53 -12.03 2.13 4.59
C ASP A 53 -11.45 3.11 5.62
N ASN A 54 -10.14 3.09 5.83
CA ASN A 54 -9.45 4.06 6.67
C ASN A 54 -9.55 5.48 6.09
N GLU A 55 -9.37 5.64 4.77
CA GLU A 55 -9.52 6.93 4.10
C GLU A 55 -10.95 7.48 4.26
N LYS A 56 -11.98 6.65 4.06
CA LYS A 56 -13.38 7.02 4.27
C LYS A 56 -13.66 7.44 5.71
N LYS A 57 -13.16 6.68 6.69
CA LYS A 57 -13.28 7.03 8.11
C LYS A 57 -12.61 8.37 8.43
N SER A 58 -11.42 8.61 7.90
CA SER A 58 -10.70 9.87 8.06
C SER A 58 -11.49 11.06 7.46
N LYS A 59 -12.01 10.92 6.25
CA LYS A 59 -12.85 11.95 5.60
C LYS A 59 -14.11 12.26 6.41
N ARG A 60 -14.81 11.26 6.94
CA ARG A 60 -15.99 11.45 7.81
C ARG A 60 -15.63 12.22 9.09
N LYS A 61 -14.53 11.85 9.75
CA LYS A 61 -14.04 12.56 10.95
C LYS A 61 -13.72 14.03 10.64
N ARG A 62 -13.05 14.32 9.51
CA ARG A 62 -12.76 15.69 9.07
C ARG A 62 -14.05 16.50 8.84
N LYS A 63 -15.04 15.93 8.14
CA LYS A 63 -16.34 16.58 7.90
C LYS A 63 -17.12 16.84 9.19
N ALA A 64 -17.13 15.90 10.13
CA ALA A 64 -17.79 16.08 11.43
C ALA A 64 -17.16 17.21 12.25
N LYS A 65 -15.82 17.29 12.30
CA LYS A 65 -15.10 18.40 12.94
C LYS A 65 -15.41 19.75 12.27
N ALA A 66 -15.46 19.79 10.94
CA ALA A 66 -15.78 21.00 10.20
C ALA A 66 -17.22 21.50 10.46
N LYS A 67 -18.19 20.59 10.61
CA LYS A 67 -19.57 20.95 10.95
C LYS A 67 -19.69 21.49 12.38
N LYS A 68 -18.98 20.89 13.34
CA LYS A 68 -18.96 21.36 14.75
C LYS A 68 -18.36 22.77 14.88
N LYS A 69 -17.33 23.09 14.08
CA LYS A 69 -16.72 24.44 14.05
C LYS A 69 -17.61 25.52 13.42
N LYS A 70 -18.63 25.17 12.64
CA LYS A 70 -19.58 26.13 12.03
C LYS A 70 -20.78 26.47 12.91
N VAL A 71 -20.98 25.74 14.02
CA VAL A 71 -22.12 25.89 14.94
C VAL A 71 -21.70 26.58 16.25
N GLN A 72 -20.39 26.68 16.52
CA GLN A 72 -19.80 27.57 17.51
C GLN A 72 -19.44 28.91 16.85
#